data_AF-A0A1X0S9Y5-F1
#
_entry.id   AF-A0A1X0S9Y5-F1
#
_cell.length_a   1.000
_cell.length_b   1.000
_cell.length_c   1.000
_cell.angle_alpha   90.00
_cell.angle_beta   90.00
_cell.angle_gamma   90.00
#
_symmetry.space_group_name_H-M   'P 1'
#
loop_
_entity.id
_entity.type
_entity.pdbx_description
1 polymer ?
#
loop_
_entity_poly.entity_id
_entity_poly.type
_entity_poly.pdbx_seq_one_letter_code
_entity_poly.pdbx_strand_id
1 'polypeptide(L)' 'QEKASSSYVHRKLQELSFVKKLNTSKHRSLKENILASINSNKTLEITSKLRNIDKKDIDAVQTLSKQYKQEFK' A
#
# COMPACT_ATOMS: atom_id res chain seq x y z
N GLN A 1 1.80 -20.38 4.52
CA GLN A 1 2.16 -19.04 4.01
C GLN A 1 1.35 -18.02 4.79
N GLU A 2 2.01 -17.20 5.60
CA GLU A 2 1.33 -16.13 6.33
C GLU A 2 0.78 -15.11 5.33
N LYS A 3 -0.48 -14.71 5.54
CA LYS A 3 -1.13 -13.67 4.74
C LYS A 3 -1.13 -12.39 5.54
N ALA A 4 -0.82 -11.27 4.87
CA ALA A 4 -0.96 -9.97 5.51
C ALA A 4 -2.43 -9.72 5.86
N SER A 5 -2.68 -9.22 7.07
CA SER A 5 -4.02 -8.80 7.48
C SER A 5 -4.29 -7.36 7.04
N SER A 6 -5.57 -7.02 6.79
CA SER A 6 -5.98 -5.65 6.45
C SER A 6 -5.59 -4.65 7.56
N SER A 7 -5.67 -5.07 8.82
CA SER A 7 -5.29 -4.26 9.99
C SER A 7 -3.79 -3.98 10.02
N TYR A 8 -2.96 -4.97 9.67
CA TYR A 8 -1.51 -4.78 9.54
C TYR A 8 -1.19 -3.71 8.49
N VAL A 9 -1.73 -3.87 7.27
CA VAL A 9 -1.52 -2.92 6.17
C VAL A 9 -2.02 -1.52 6.54
N HIS A 10 -3.16 -1.42 7.24
CA HIS A 10 -3.69 -0.14 7.69
C HIS A 10 -2.73 0.57 8.67
N ARG A 11 -2.29 -0.12 9.74
CA ARG A 11 -1.36 0.46 10.74
C ARG A 11 -0.09 0.96 10.06
N LYS A 12 0.43 0.15 9.15
CA LYS A 12 1.63 0.46 8.38
C LYS A 12 1.48 1.64 7.42
N LEU A 13 0.33 1.77 6.76
CA LEU A 13 0.06 2.95 5.94
C LEU A 13 -0.04 4.23 6.77
N GLN A 14 -0.54 4.17 8.01
CA GLN A 14 -0.63 5.34 8.89
C GLN A 14 0.74 5.90 9.31
N GLU A 15 1.83 5.13 9.18
CA GLU A 15 3.20 5.60 9.38
C GLU A 15 3.64 6.59 8.26
N LEU A 16 2.97 6.57 7.10
CA LEU A 16 3.28 7.45 5.96
C LEU A 16 2.54 8.79 6.08
N SER A 17 3.27 9.90 6.14
CA SER A 17 2.72 11.24 6.39
C SER A 17 1.68 11.68 5.34
N PHE A 18 1.82 11.27 4.08
CA PHE A 18 0.88 11.62 3.02
C PHE A 18 -0.47 10.90 3.13
N VAL A 19 -0.53 9.76 3.82
CA VAL A 19 -1.77 8.98 3.98
C VAL A 19 -2.84 9.80 4.71
N LYS A 20 -2.42 10.69 5.63
CA LYS A 20 -3.30 11.64 6.32
C LYS A 20 -3.95 12.66 5.38
N LYS A 21 -3.36 12.91 4.21
CA LYS A 21 -3.88 13.84 3.19
C LYS A 21 -4.83 13.15 2.20
N LEU A 22 -4.93 11.82 2.25
CA LEU A 22 -5.84 11.07 1.38
C LEU A 22 -7.27 11.16 1.89
N ASN A 23 -8.23 11.30 0.98
CA ASN A 23 -9.62 11.08 1.33
C ASN A 23 -9.89 9.58 1.61
N THR A 24 -11.01 9.29 2.27
CA THR A 24 -11.38 7.93 2.70
C THR A 24 -11.37 6.92 1.55
N SER A 25 -11.87 7.31 0.37
CA SER A 25 -11.94 6.44 -0.81
C SER A 25 -10.55 6.09 -1.36
N LYS A 26 -9.65 7.08 -1.44
CA LYS A 26 -8.25 6.88 -1.86
C LYS A 26 -7.48 6.03 -0.85
N HIS A 27 -7.61 6.32 0.44
CA HIS A 27 -6.98 5.52 1.49
C HIS A 27 -7.45 4.07 1.47
N ARG A 28 -8.77 3.84 1.33
CA ARG A 28 -9.33 2.49 1.20
C ARG A 28 -8.78 1.77 -0.03
N SER A 29 -8.78 2.42 -1.20
CA SER A 29 -8.26 1.85 -2.44
C SER A 29 -6.77 1.50 -2.34
N LEU A 30 -5.96 2.37 -1.72
CA LEU A 30 -4.55 2.13 -1.50
C LEU A 30 -4.33 0.89 -0.60
N LYS A 31 -5.07 0.79 0.51
CA LYS A 31 -5.00 -0.35 1.42
C LYS A 31 -5.35 -1.66 0.72
N GLU A 32 -6.46 -1.68 -0.03
CA GLU A 32 -6.93 -2.88 -0.75
C GLU A 32 -5.92 -3.32 -1.82
N ASN A 33 -5.36 -2.38 -2.59
CA ASN A 33 -4.35 -2.70 -3.60
C ASN A 33 -3.05 -3.27 -3.00
N ILE A 34 -2.56 -2.69 -1.90
CA ILE A 34 -1.35 -3.19 -1.21
C ILE A 34 -1.61 -4.58 -0.63
N LEU A 35 -2.75 -4.78 0.02
CA LEU A 35 -3.15 -6.08 0.56
C LEU A 35 -3.21 -7.15 -0.52
N ALA A 36 -3.81 -6.85 -1.67
CA ALA A 36 -3.88 -7.75 -2.82
C ALA A 36 -2.48 -8.04 -3.39
N SER A 37 -1.62 -7.03 -3.51
CA SER A 37 -0.23 -7.17 -3.98
C SER A 37 0.58 -8.11 -3.09
N ILE A 38 0.49 -7.96 -1.77
CA ILE A 38 1.21 -8.81 -0.81
C ILE A 38 0.70 -10.24 -0.91
N ASN A 39 -0.62 -10.44 -0.81
CA ASN A 39 -1.24 -11.77 -0.78
C ASN A 39 -1.11 -12.53 -2.11
N SER A 40 -0.98 -11.83 -3.23
CA SER A 40 -0.73 -12.44 -4.54
C SER A 40 0.75 -12.52 -4.92
N ASN A 41 1.64 -11.99 -4.06
CA ASN A 41 3.07 -11.81 -4.35
C ASN A 41 3.35 -10.99 -5.64
N LYS A 42 2.36 -10.21 -6.13
CA LYS A 42 2.48 -9.38 -7.34
C LYS A 42 2.90 -7.96 -7.02
N THR A 43 3.57 -7.30 -7.96
CA THR A 43 3.99 -5.90 -7.80
C THR A 43 2.77 -5.00 -7.68
N LEU A 44 2.85 -3.96 -6.85
CA LEU A 44 1.77 -3.00 -6.74
C LEU A 44 1.62 -2.23 -8.05
N GLU A 45 0.45 -2.35 -8.68
CA GLU A 45 0.13 -1.56 -9.86
C GLU A 45 -0.29 -0.14 -9.47
N ILE A 46 0.40 0.86 -10.03
CA ILE A 46 -0.02 2.25 -9.92
C ILE A 46 -1.19 2.45 -10.88
N THR A 47 -2.38 2.14 -10.39
CA THR A 47 -3.62 2.40 -11.13
C THR A 47 -3.91 3.90 -11.22
N SER A 48 -4.78 4.29 -12.15
CA SER A 48 -5.24 5.69 -12.31
C SER A 48 -5.80 6.30 -11.01
N LYS A 49 -6.26 5.47 -10.06
CA LYS A 49 -6.73 5.91 -8.73
C LYS A 49 -5.62 6.52 -7.86
N LEU A 50 -4.36 6.19 -8.15
CA LEU A 50 -3.17 6.70 -7.45
C LEU A 50 -2.45 7.82 -8.24
N ARG A 51 -2.97 8.25 -9.41
CA ARG A 51 -2.34 9.27 -10.27
C ARG A 51 -2.20 10.67 -9.64
N ASN A 52 -3.00 10.98 -8.63
CA ASN A 52 -2.96 12.30 -7.96
C ASN A 52 -2.13 12.27 -6.66
N ILE A 53 -1.29 11.25 -6.48
CA ILE A 53 -0.35 11.15 -5.36
C ILE A 53 1.02 11.61 -5.88
N ASP A 54 1.75 12.38 -5.09
CA ASP A 54 3.08 12.84 -5.46
C ASP A 54 4.01 11.66 -5.76
N LYS A 55 4.91 11.84 -6.73
CA LYS A 55 5.84 10.77 -7.14
C LYS A 55 6.65 10.20 -5.96
N LYS A 56 7.06 11.05 -5.02
CA LYS A 56 7.79 10.63 -3.81
C LYS A 56 6.97 9.71 -2.91
N ASP A 57 5.68 9.98 -2.78
CA ASP A 57 4.75 9.17 -1.98
C ASP A 57 4.46 7.84 -2.67
N ILE A 58 4.37 7.85 -4.01
CA ILE A 58 4.31 6.63 -4.83
C ILE A 58 5.56 5.76 -4.61
N ASP A 59 6.76 6.34 -4.64
CA ASP A 59 8.02 5.63 -4.42
C ASP A 59 8.09 5.02 -3.00
N ALA A 60 7.60 5.77 -1.99
CA ALA A 60 7.47 5.27 -0.62
C ALA A 60 6.54 4.06 -0.53
N VAL A 61 5.37 4.11 -1.20
CA VAL A 61 4.42 2.99 -1.26
C VAL A 61 5.02 1.77 -1.96
N GLN A 62 5.75 1.95 -3.06
CA GLN A 62 6.41 0.85 -3.75
C GLN A 62 7.49 0.19 -2.88
N THR A 63 8.27 0.99 -2.15
CA THR A 63 9.27 0.50 -1.20
C THR A 63 8.62 -0.32 -0.09
N LEU A 64 7.53 0.20 0.47
CA LEU A 64 6.72 -0.45 1.50
C LEU A 64 6.16 -1.81 1.03
N SER A 65 5.60 -1.85 -0.19
CA SER A 65 5.08 -3.08 -0.80
C SER A 65 6.19 -4.14 -0.99
N LYS A 66 7.39 -3.73 -1.44
CA LYS A 66 8.54 -4.65 -1.56
C LYS A 66 8.98 -5.19 -0.19
N GLN A 67 9.02 -4.35 0.84
CA GLN A 67 9.38 -4.76 2.20
C GLN A 67 8.39 -5.80 2.73
N TYR A 68 7.09 -5.56 2.59
CA TYR A 68 6.07 -6.51 3.05
C TYR A 68 6.11 -7.83 2.29
N LYS A 69 6.40 -7.82 0.99
CA LYS A 69 6.61 -9.09 0.28
C LYS A 69 7.76 -9.93 0.85
N GLN A 70 8.81 -9.32 1.38
CA GLN A 70 9.90 -10.06 2.02
C GLN A 70 9.49 -10.57 3.41
N GLU A 71 8.69 -9.79 4.14
CA GLU A 71 8.23 -10.12 5.49
C GLU A 71 7.20 -11.27 5.50
N PHE A 72 6.32 -11.35 4.50
CA PHE A 72 5.27 -12.37 4.37
C PHE A 72 5.60 -13.49 3.36
N LYS A 73 6.89 -13.65 3.02
CA LYS A 73 7.37 -14.67 2.08
C LYS A 73 7.49 -16.03 2.78
#